data_AF-A0A9R1SXR0-F1
#
_entry.id   AF-A0A9R1SXR0-F1
#
_cell.length_a   1.000
_cell.length_b   1.000
_cell.length_c   1.000
_cell.angle_alpha   90.00
_cell.angle_beta   90.00
_cell.angle_gamma   90.00
#
_symmetry.space_group_name_H-M   'P 1'
#
loop_
_entity.id
_entity.type
_entity.pdbx_description
1 polymer ?
#
loop_
_entity_poly.entity_id
_entity_poly.type
_entity_poly.pdbx_seq_one_letter_code
_entity_poly.pdbx_strand_id
1 'polypeptide(L)'
;MIFRIVFLICTTAVLVCHADNPENNSLDGEITRDHRVTEINLNRWFDHYLPLIKKYMAMHNMEPMSLPKMSLPVPDIPGFKPKVELNNGLLHGASNITRSGNIIQRVYGELVDVDMQLDWKELQVDYDYSLKYFFYKRRGGLTGKFGHLNVGVMGSIDFKSRKVDLRYLKIVDAGDFSLKLRGHLVDPVANAGLKAVTIAFRKRMLREMEYQMNAAAQLKIQEVNNWLADQTSIPIPHLTDELPEISL
;
A
#
# COMPACT_ATOMS: atom_id res chain seq x y z
N MET A 1 -4.16 -6.73 3.28
CA MET A 1 -3.12 -7.67 2.80
C MET A 1 -1.93 -6.98 2.12
N ILE A 2 -2.10 -5.91 1.33
CA ILE A 2 -0.99 -5.01 0.91
C ILE A 2 -0.18 -4.53 2.13
N PHE A 3 -0.84 -4.39 3.26
CA PHE A 3 -0.17 -4.00 4.48
C PHE A 3 0.65 -5.11 5.18
N ARG A 4 0.40 -6.40 4.93
CA ARG A 4 1.30 -7.46 5.43
C ARG A 4 2.71 -7.31 4.84
N ILE A 5 2.79 -6.76 3.62
CA ILE A 5 4.01 -6.46 2.87
C ILE A 5 4.75 -5.29 3.51
N VAL A 6 4.08 -4.14 3.67
CA VAL A 6 4.66 -2.94 4.32
C VAL A 6 5.05 -3.26 5.76
N PHE A 7 4.24 -4.05 6.45
CA PHE A 7 4.53 -4.49 7.81
C PHE A 7 5.76 -5.42 7.88
N LEU A 8 5.87 -6.42 6.99
CA LEU A 8 7.08 -7.26 6.86
C LEU A 8 8.33 -6.43 6.57
N ILE A 9 8.21 -5.43 5.68
CA ILE A 9 9.29 -4.51 5.33
C ILE A 9 9.71 -3.68 6.55
N CYS A 10 8.75 -3.08 7.26
CA CYS A 10 9.02 -2.25 8.42
C CYS A 10 9.58 -3.07 9.60
N THR A 11 9.10 -4.29 9.86
CA THR A 11 9.63 -5.11 10.97
C THR A 11 11.04 -5.59 10.71
N THR A 12 11.33 -6.02 9.47
CA THR A 12 12.65 -6.56 9.14
C THR A 12 13.70 -5.44 8.96
N ALA A 13 13.31 -4.25 8.48
CA ALA A 13 14.17 -3.06 8.50
C ALA A 13 14.59 -2.62 9.91
N VAL A 14 13.71 -2.82 10.89
CA VAL A 14 13.93 -2.43 12.28
C VAL A 14 14.76 -3.47 13.04
N LEU A 15 14.53 -4.76 12.78
CA LEU A 15 15.27 -5.86 13.43
C LEU A 15 16.74 -5.93 12.99
N VAL A 16 17.07 -5.60 11.74
CA VAL A 16 18.45 -5.69 11.21
C VAL A 16 19.35 -4.59 11.77
N CYS A 17 18.81 -3.43 12.13
CA CYS A 17 19.62 -2.32 12.66
C CYS A 17 20.06 -2.46 14.13
N HIS A 18 19.60 -3.49 14.84
CA HIS A 18 20.11 -3.86 16.16
C HIS A 18 21.08 -5.05 16.13
N ALA A 19 21.21 -5.74 14.99
CA ALA A 19 22.04 -6.94 14.85
C ALA A 19 23.47 -6.63 14.36
N ASP A 20 23.67 -5.57 13.59
CA ASP A 20 24.99 -5.34 12.99
C ASP A 20 25.88 -4.41 13.83
N ASN A 21 26.94 -5.01 14.38
CA ASN A 21 28.10 -4.31 14.89
C ASN A 21 28.61 -3.33 13.80
N PRO A 22 28.70 -2.01 14.07
CA PRO A 22 29.02 -1.00 13.05
C PRO A 22 30.38 -1.16 12.36
N GLU A 23 31.20 -2.14 12.73
CA GLU A 23 32.51 -2.39 12.13
C GLU A 23 32.50 -3.29 10.90
N ASN A 24 31.47 -4.13 10.66
CA ASN A 24 31.52 -5.13 9.58
C ASN A 24 30.52 -4.91 8.43
N ASN A 25 29.64 -3.91 8.51
CA ASN A 25 28.81 -3.53 7.38
C ASN A 25 29.54 -2.50 6.54
N SER A 26 30.19 -2.96 5.47
CA SER A 26 30.34 -2.16 4.25
C SER A 26 28.98 -2.03 3.52
N LEU A 27 27.98 -1.55 4.25
CA LEU A 27 26.81 -0.89 3.68
C LEU A 27 27.25 0.55 3.47
N ASP A 28 27.45 0.96 2.21
CA ASP A 28 27.81 2.34 1.82
C ASP A 28 26.66 3.31 2.09
N GLY A 29 26.19 3.40 3.34
CA GLY A 29 25.32 4.45 3.82
C GLY A 29 26.19 5.61 4.29
N GLU A 30 26.10 6.74 3.62
CA GLU A 30 26.77 7.97 4.01
C GLU A 30 26.19 8.44 5.36
N ILE A 31 26.91 8.22 6.46
CA ILE A 31 26.49 8.64 7.79
C ILE A 31 26.75 10.15 7.92
N THR A 32 25.74 10.98 7.66
CA THR A 32 25.79 12.39 8.07
C THR A 32 25.55 12.49 9.57
N ARG A 33 26.63 12.55 10.36
CA ARG A 33 26.58 12.80 11.80
C ARG A 33 26.29 14.29 12.06
N ASP A 34 25.01 14.64 12.18
CA ASP A 34 24.63 15.78 13.01
C ASP A 34 24.33 15.24 14.42
N HIS A 35 24.74 15.95 15.48
CA HIS A 35 25.05 15.40 16.81
C HIS A 35 23.84 14.84 17.62
N ARG A 36 22.68 14.60 16.99
CA ARG A 36 21.48 14.00 17.61
C ARG A 36 20.68 13.07 16.70
N VAL A 37 21.08 12.89 15.44
CA VAL A 37 20.31 12.11 14.46
C VAL A 37 21.27 11.26 13.63
N THR A 38 21.05 9.94 13.62
CA THR A 38 21.74 9.05 12.68
C THR A 38 20.79 8.75 11.54
N GLU A 39 21.21 9.05 10.30
CA GLU A 39 20.47 8.71 9.09
C GLU A 39 21.09 7.46 8.44
N ILE A 40 20.26 6.47 8.12
CA ILE A 40 20.66 5.19 7.52
C ILE A 40 19.85 4.98 6.25
N ASN A 41 20.55 4.69 5.15
CA ASN A 41 19.93 4.38 3.87
C ASN A 41 19.66 2.87 3.76
N LEU A 42 18.38 2.50 3.64
CA LEU A 42 17.93 1.12 3.59
C LEU A 42 17.66 0.61 2.15
N ASN A 43 18.11 1.33 1.12
CA ASN A 43 17.82 0.98 -0.28
C ASN A 43 18.28 -0.44 -0.66
N ARG A 44 19.56 -0.76 -0.39
CA ARG A 44 20.14 -2.08 -0.73
C ARG A 44 19.38 -3.19 -0.03
N TRP A 45 19.06 -2.98 1.25
CA TRP A 45 18.33 -3.92 2.06
C TRP A 45 16.92 -4.14 1.49
N PHE A 46 16.18 -3.06 1.22
CA PHE A 46 14.83 -3.16 0.65
C PHE A 46 14.84 -3.87 -0.71
N ASP A 47 15.74 -3.48 -1.61
CA ASP A 47 15.86 -4.06 -2.94
C ASP A 47 16.22 -5.56 -2.89
N HIS A 48 16.99 -5.99 -1.88
CA HIS A 48 17.33 -7.39 -1.65
C HIS A 48 16.14 -8.24 -1.21
N TYR A 49 15.30 -7.74 -0.29
CA TYR A 49 14.16 -8.50 0.26
C TYR A 49 12.86 -8.35 -0.55
N LEU A 50 12.74 -7.30 -1.37
CA LEU A 50 11.56 -7.05 -2.18
C LEU A 50 11.15 -8.26 -3.06
N PRO A 51 12.06 -8.98 -3.75
CA PRO A 51 11.70 -10.17 -4.50
C PRO A 51 11.08 -11.28 -3.64
N LEU A 52 11.58 -11.49 -2.41
CA LEU A 52 11.04 -12.49 -1.48
C LEU A 52 9.61 -12.15 -1.07
N ILE A 53 9.35 -10.87 -0.81
CA ILE A 53 8.02 -10.37 -0.48
C ILE A 53 7.06 -10.59 -1.66
N LYS A 54 7.49 -10.30 -2.89
CA LYS A 54 6.69 -10.56 -4.11
C LYS A 54 6.38 -12.05 -4.28
N LYS A 55 7.38 -12.92 -4.06
CA LYS A 55 7.19 -14.39 -4.10
C LYS A 55 6.17 -14.84 -3.05
N TYR A 56 6.28 -14.33 -1.83
CA TYR A 56 5.33 -14.61 -0.75
C TYR A 56 3.90 -14.22 -1.14
N MET A 57 3.70 -13.05 -1.74
CA MET A 57 2.39 -12.61 -2.22
C MET A 57 1.79 -13.56 -3.26
N ALA A 58 2.60 -14.01 -4.21
CA ALA A 58 2.16 -14.96 -5.23
C ALA A 58 1.77 -16.31 -4.60
N MET A 59 2.60 -16.84 -3.69
CA MET A 59 2.36 -18.14 -3.04
C MET A 59 1.10 -18.17 -2.18
N HIS A 60 0.74 -17.05 -1.56
CA HIS A 60 -0.43 -16.96 -0.68
C HIS A 60 -1.69 -16.40 -1.36
N ASN A 61 -1.76 -16.44 -2.70
CA ASN A 61 -2.90 -15.92 -3.48
C ASN A 61 -3.30 -14.50 -3.06
N MET A 62 -2.30 -13.65 -2.79
CA MET A 62 -2.53 -12.27 -2.37
C MET A 62 -2.86 -11.34 -3.53
N GLU A 63 -2.86 -11.88 -4.74
CA GLU A 63 -3.14 -11.20 -6.00
C GLU A 63 -3.88 -12.18 -6.96
N PRO A 64 -4.97 -11.75 -7.63
CA PRO A 64 -5.64 -10.46 -7.49
C PRO A 64 -6.37 -10.30 -6.16
N MET A 65 -6.44 -9.07 -5.67
CA MET A 65 -7.05 -8.76 -4.38
C MET A 65 -8.50 -8.31 -4.55
N SER A 66 -9.41 -8.92 -3.79
CA SER A 66 -10.81 -8.49 -3.76
C SER A 66 -10.95 -7.08 -3.20
N LEU A 67 -11.72 -6.25 -3.89
CA LEU A 67 -12.08 -4.89 -3.48
C LEU A 67 -13.54 -4.81 -3.04
N PRO A 68 -13.88 -3.88 -2.13
CA PRO A 68 -15.24 -3.72 -1.65
C PRO A 68 -16.18 -3.25 -2.77
N LYS A 69 -17.48 -3.55 -2.59
CA LYS A 69 -18.55 -3.00 -3.44
C LYS A 69 -18.62 -1.48 -3.28
N MET A 70 -18.91 -0.78 -4.36
CA MET A 70 -19.04 0.68 -4.35
C MET A 70 -20.31 1.13 -5.05
N SER A 71 -20.92 2.20 -4.55
CA SER A 71 -22.07 2.84 -5.18
C SER A 71 -21.71 4.28 -5.52
N LEU A 72 -21.72 4.61 -6.82
CA LEU A 72 -21.34 5.93 -7.32
C LEU A 72 -22.56 6.69 -7.82
N PRO A 73 -22.83 7.90 -7.32
CA PRO A 73 -23.87 8.74 -7.90
C PRO A 73 -23.46 9.21 -9.30
N VAL A 74 -24.40 9.22 -10.22
CA VAL A 74 -24.23 9.88 -11.53
C VAL A 74 -24.70 11.33 -11.38
N PRO A 75 -23.80 12.32 -11.48
CA PRO A 75 -24.18 13.73 -11.39
C PRO A 75 -24.97 14.20 -12.62
N ASP A 76 -25.61 15.36 -12.48
CA ASP A 76 -26.17 16.17 -13.57
C ASP A 76 -27.31 15.55 -14.39
N ILE A 77 -28.14 14.69 -13.78
CA ILE A 77 -29.41 14.23 -14.35
C ILE A 77 -30.58 14.90 -13.61
N PRO A 78 -31.31 15.84 -14.25
CA PRO A 78 -32.42 16.54 -13.61
C PRO A 78 -33.52 15.56 -13.14
N GLY A 79 -34.03 15.76 -11.92
CA GLY A 79 -35.16 15.00 -11.36
C GLY A 79 -34.86 13.55 -10.94
N PHE A 80 -33.67 13.01 -11.24
CA PHE A 80 -33.30 11.64 -10.90
C PHE A 80 -31.83 11.54 -10.51
N LYS A 81 -31.52 10.74 -9.49
CA LYS A 81 -30.13 10.51 -9.02
C LYS A 81 -29.74 9.05 -9.27
N PRO A 82 -29.41 8.65 -10.51
CA PRO A 82 -29.02 7.28 -10.76
C PRO A 82 -27.72 6.96 -10.04
N LYS A 83 -27.55 5.68 -9.72
CA LYS A 83 -26.31 5.17 -9.14
C LYS A 83 -25.75 4.07 -10.03
N VAL A 84 -24.43 4.06 -10.16
CA VAL A 84 -23.67 2.94 -10.71
C VAL A 84 -23.18 2.11 -9.54
N GLU A 85 -23.64 0.87 -9.48
CA GLU A 85 -23.17 -0.11 -8.50
C GLU A 85 -22.00 -0.89 -9.09
N LEU A 86 -20.88 -0.92 -8.38
CA LEU A 86 -19.67 -1.63 -8.72
C LEU A 86 -19.53 -2.84 -7.79
N ASN A 87 -19.45 -4.01 -8.38
CA ASN A 87 -19.42 -5.30 -7.69
C ASN A 87 -18.22 -6.12 -8.14
N ASN A 88 -17.88 -7.14 -7.36
CA ASN A 88 -16.82 -8.11 -7.69
C ASN A 88 -15.49 -7.43 -8.05
N GLY A 89 -15.11 -6.42 -7.26
CA GLY A 89 -13.91 -5.66 -7.54
C GLY A 89 -12.66 -6.51 -7.36
N LEU A 90 -11.72 -6.40 -8.28
CA LEU A 90 -10.43 -7.10 -8.26
C LEU A 90 -9.30 -6.09 -8.52
N LEU A 91 -8.27 -6.15 -7.69
CA LEU A 91 -7.06 -5.36 -7.79
C LEU A 91 -5.88 -6.25 -8.24
N HIS A 92 -5.31 -5.91 -9.37
CA HIS A 92 -4.18 -6.56 -10.01
C HIS A 92 -2.96 -5.63 -9.96
N GLY A 93 -1.76 -6.22 -10.00
CA GLY A 93 -0.49 -5.51 -10.01
C GLY A 93 0.01 -5.10 -8.63
N ALA A 94 -0.62 -5.53 -7.53
CA ALA A 94 -0.20 -5.14 -6.18
C ALA A 94 1.24 -5.60 -5.86
N SER A 95 1.70 -6.72 -6.42
CA SER A 95 3.08 -7.20 -6.30
C SER A 95 4.08 -6.46 -7.19
N ASN A 96 3.64 -5.59 -8.11
CA ASN A 96 4.52 -4.78 -8.96
C ASN A 96 5.13 -3.57 -8.24
N ILE A 97 5.13 -3.60 -6.91
CA ILE A 97 5.74 -2.58 -6.06
C ILE A 97 7.25 -2.46 -6.31
N THR A 98 7.74 -1.23 -6.29
CA THR A 98 9.15 -0.84 -6.37
C THR A 98 9.37 0.35 -5.44
N ARG A 99 10.62 0.74 -5.17
CA ARG A 99 10.89 2.04 -4.53
C ARG A 99 10.87 3.16 -5.58
N SER A 100 10.32 4.32 -5.25
CA SER A 100 10.41 5.54 -6.07
C SER A 100 11.50 6.49 -5.61
N GLY A 101 12.14 6.23 -4.48
CA GLY A 101 13.17 7.10 -3.91
C GLY A 101 14.04 6.37 -2.90
N ASN A 102 14.73 7.14 -2.06
CA ASN A 102 15.48 6.57 -0.96
C ASN A 102 14.53 6.12 0.16
N ILE A 103 14.88 5.01 0.78
CA ILE A 103 14.28 4.55 2.02
C ILE A 103 15.24 4.95 3.13
N ILE A 104 14.79 5.89 3.95
CA ILE A 104 15.61 6.53 4.95
C ILE A 104 15.09 6.17 6.32
N GLN A 105 15.98 5.66 7.15
CA GLN A 105 15.74 5.48 8.58
C GLN A 105 16.45 6.60 9.34
N ARG A 106 15.78 7.20 10.30
CA ARG A 106 16.32 8.25 11.17
C ARG A 106 16.20 7.81 12.62
N VAL A 107 17.32 7.79 13.32
CA VAL A 107 17.42 7.38 14.72
C VAL A 107 17.63 8.62 15.59
N TYR A 108 16.69 8.86 16.49
CA TYR A 108 16.64 9.96 17.45
C TYR A 108 16.67 9.41 18.89
N GLY A 109 17.82 8.92 19.34
CA GLY A 109 17.90 8.22 20.63
C GLY A 109 17.02 6.97 20.65
N GLU A 110 15.92 6.99 21.39
CA GLU A 110 14.97 5.88 21.54
C GLU A 110 13.82 5.90 20.51
N LEU A 111 13.81 6.87 19.58
CA LEU A 111 12.80 6.97 18.51
C LEU A 111 13.45 6.66 17.16
N VAL A 112 12.85 5.76 16.39
CA VAL A 112 13.26 5.43 15.03
C VAL A 112 12.13 5.73 14.06
N ASP A 113 12.40 6.60 13.09
CA ASP A 113 11.50 6.92 12.00
C ASP A 113 11.98 6.22 10.72
N VAL A 114 11.05 5.66 9.95
CA VAL A 114 11.31 5.10 8.62
C VAL A 114 10.44 5.83 7.63
N ASP A 115 11.05 6.45 6.63
CA ASP A 115 10.40 7.18 5.55
C ASP A 115 10.72 6.49 4.22
N MET A 116 9.67 6.11 3.49
CA MET A 116 9.79 5.40 2.22
C MET A 116 8.76 5.90 1.21
N GLN A 117 9.17 5.91 -0.06
CA GLN A 117 8.27 6.12 -1.19
C GLN A 117 8.26 4.87 -2.07
N LEU A 118 7.06 4.39 -2.33
CA LEU A 118 6.78 3.15 -3.04
C LEU A 118 6.08 3.50 -4.36
N ASP A 119 6.47 2.85 -5.45
CA ASP A 119 5.90 3.04 -6.77
C ASP A 119 5.31 1.74 -7.32
N TRP A 120 4.13 1.86 -7.90
CA TRP A 120 3.52 0.81 -8.71
C TRP A 120 3.48 1.27 -10.16
N LYS A 121 4.31 0.63 -10.99
CA LYS A 121 4.37 0.91 -12.44
C LYS A 121 3.03 0.70 -13.13
N GLU A 122 2.36 -0.40 -12.81
CA GLU A 122 1.02 -0.70 -13.31
C GLU A 122 0.19 -1.33 -12.21
N LEU A 123 -0.99 -0.75 -11.99
CA LEU A 123 -1.99 -1.25 -11.08
C LEU A 123 -3.35 -1.20 -11.78
N GLN A 124 -3.99 -2.37 -11.89
CA GLN A 124 -5.25 -2.51 -12.62
C GLN A 124 -6.36 -2.86 -11.65
N VAL A 125 -7.51 -2.23 -11.83
CA VAL A 125 -8.72 -2.45 -11.05
C VAL A 125 -9.82 -2.88 -11.99
N ASP A 126 -10.38 -4.06 -11.78
CA ASP A 126 -11.54 -4.56 -12.50
C ASP A 126 -12.78 -4.56 -11.60
N TYR A 127 -13.92 -4.21 -12.16
CA TYR A 127 -15.23 -4.24 -11.50
C TYR A 127 -16.31 -4.66 -12.48
N ASP A 128 -17.35 -5.32 -11.97
CA ASP A 128 -18.62 -5.44 -12.67
C ASP A 128 -19.50 -4.24 -12.32
N TYR A 129 -19.89 -3.45 -13.32
CA TYR A 129 -20.81 -2.35 -13.10
C TYR A 129 -22.25 -2.75 -13.41
N SER A 130 -23.18 -2.18 -12.65
CA SER A 130 -24.59 -2.19 -12.99
C SER A 130 -25.20 -0.81 -12.81
N LEU A 131 -25.90 -0.35 -13.84
CA LEU A 131 -26.62 0.92 -13.85
C LEU A 131 -28.11 0.61 -14.01
N LYS A 132 -28.92 1.10 -13.08
CA LYS A 132 -30.37 1.06 -13.18
C LYS A 132 -30.90 2.48 -13.29
N TYR A 133 -31.54 2.79 -14.41
CA TYR A 133 -32.22 4.06 -14.64
C TYR A 133 -33.61 3.80 -15.21
N PHE A 134 -34.64 4.14 -14.43
CA PHE A 134 -36.04 3.91 -14.80
C PHE A 134 -36.31 2.44 -15.18
N PHE A 135 -36.68 2.16 -16.45
CA PHE A 135 -36.86 0.80 -16.98
C PHE A 135 -35.59 0.18 -17.59
N TYR A 136 -34.52 0.95 -17.74
CA TYR A 136 -33.27 0.48 -18.35
C TYR A 136 -32.33 -0.08 -17.28
N LYS A 137 -31.88 -1.32 -17.50
CA LYS A 137 -30.80 -1.95 -16.75
C LYS A 137 -29.63 -2.19 -17.69
N ARG A 138 -28.46 -1.68 -17.32
CA ARG A 138 -27.20 -1.91 -18.04
C ARG A 138 -26.23 -2.61 -17.10
N ARG A 139 -25.47 -3.55 -17.65
CA ARG A 139 -24.40 -4.28 -16.97
C ARG A 139 -23.21 -4.37 -17.89
N GLY A 140 -22.02 -4.39 -17.33
CA GLY A 140 -20.79 -4.55 -18.09
C GLY A 140 -19.58 -4.58 -17.17
N GLY A 141 -18.40 -4.64 -17.79
CA GLY A 141 -17.13 -4.57 -17.08
C GLY A 141 -16.59 -3.14 -17.05
N LEU A 142 -15.93 -2.79 -15.96
CA LEU A 142 -15.17 -1.57 -15.79
C LEU A 142 -13.73 -1.95 -15.44
N THR A 143 -12.78 -1.43 -16.21
CA THR A 143 -11.35 -1.66 -16.00
C THR A 143 -10.66 -0.31 -15.86
N GLY A 144 -10.23 0.02 -14.65
CA GLY A 144 -9.35 1.14 -14.37
C GLY A 144 -7.90 0.71 -14.39
N LYS A 145 -7.00 1.51 -14.95
CA LYS A 145 -5.56 1.32 -14.86
C LYS A 145 -4.90 2.58 -14.33
N PHE A 146 -4.06 2.41 -13.33
CA PHE A 146 -3.16 3.42 -12.80
C PHE A 146 -1.74 3.09 -13.27
N GLY A 147 -1.10 4.03 -13.94
CA GLY A 147 0.32 3.99 -14.27
C GLY A 147 1.08 4.92 -13.33
N HIS A 148 2.17 4.42 -12.74
CA HIS A 148 3.02 5.19 -11.81
C HIS A 148 2.28 5.73 -10.58
N LEU A 149 1.67 4.82 -9.80
CA LEU A 149 1.07 5.18 -8.51
C LEU A 149 2.18 5.26 -7.44
N ASN A 150 2.46 6.46 -6.94
CA ASN A 150 3.41 6.71 -5.87
C ASN A 150 2.70 6.85 -4.52
N VAL A 151 3.14 6.07 -3.54
CA VAL A 151 2.63 6.08 -2.17
C VAL A 151 3.78 6.37 -1.22
N GLY A 152 3.59 7.38 -0.37
CA GLY A 152 4.50 7.71 0.72
C GLY A 152 4.05 7.02 2.00
N VAL A 153 5.00 6.43 2.72
CA VAL A 153 4.78 5.77 4.00
C VAL A 153 5.81 6.29 4.99
N MET A 154 5.35 6.74 6.16
CA MET A 154 6.21 7.09 7.29
C MET A 154 5.73 6.38 8.55
N GLY A 155 6.58 5.51 9.06
CA GLY A 155 6.39 4.80 10.32
C GLY A 155 7.35 5.31 11.38
N SER A 156 6.98 5.13 12.64
CA SER A 156 7.79 5.47 13.80
C SER A 156 7.75 4.35 14.81
N ILE A 157 8.87 4.12 15.50
CA ILE A 157 8.97 3.19 16.61
C ILE A 157 9.60 3.92 17.77
N ASP A 158 8.86 3.99 18.85
CA ASP A 158 9.34 4.51 20.14
C ASP A 158 9.68 3.32 21.03
N PHE A 159 10.98 3.09 21.24
CA PHE A 159 11.50 2.02 22.08
C PHE A 159 11.21 2.25 23.57
N LYS A 160 11.03 3.50 24.00
CA LYS A 160 10.69 3.84 25.38
C LYS A 160 9.27 3.42 25.72
N SER A 161 8.32 3.77 24.85
CA SER A 161 6.92 3.42 25.03
C SER A 161 6.56 2.04 24.44
N ARG A 162 7.49 1.38 23.74
CA ARG A 162 7.32 0.11 23.01
C ARG A 162 6.13 0.16 22.05
N LYS A 163 6.01 1.26 21.32
CA LYS A 163 4.91 1.49 20.39
C LYS A 163 5.44 1.75 18.99
N VAL A 164 4.78 1.12 18.04
CA VAL A 164 4.85 1.42 16.63
C VAL A 164 3.71 2.37 16.29
N ASP A 165 3.99 3.38 15.50
CA ASP A 165 3.00 4.31 14.96
C ASP A 165 3.17 4.47 13.44
N LEU A 166 2.08 4.75 12.76
CA LEU A 166 2.08 5.14 11.35
C LEU A 166 1.69 6.60 11.27
N ARG A 167 2.69 7.46 11.01
CA ARG A 167 2.47 8.89 10.88
C ARG A 167 1.66 9.21 9.64
N TYR A 168 2.02 8.61 8.51
CA TYR A 168 1.21 8.69 7.30
C TYR A 168 1.37 7.49 6.39
N LEU A 169 0.28 7.18 5.70
CA LEU A 169 0.26 6.44 4.45
C LEU A 169 -0.65 7.21 3.51
N LYS A 170 -0.08 7.76 2.44
CA LYS A 170 -0.82 8.62 1.50
C LYS A 170 -0.38 8.42 0.07
N ILE A 171 -1.28 8.64 -0.86
CA ILE A 171 -0.95 8.69 -2.28
C ILE A 171 -0.26 10.04 -2.53
N VAL A 172 1.01 10.01 -2.94
CA VAL A 172 1.80 11.21 -3.25
C VAL A 172 1.52 11.65 -4.67
N ASP A 173 1.50 10.69 -5.60
CA ASP A 173 1.13 10.90 -7.00
C ASP A 173 0.32 9.70 -7.50
N ALA A 174 -0.71 9.95 -8.28
CA ALA A 174 -1.57 8.93 -8.87
C ALA A 174 -1.31 8.74 -10.38
N GLY A 175 -0.31 9.43 -10.93
CA GLY A 175 0.18 9.28 -12.29
C GLY A 175 -0.92 9.28 -13.36
N ASP A 176 -0.74 8.43 -14.36
CA ASP A 176 -1.69 8.26 -15.45
C ASP A 176 -2.85 7.38 -15.02
N PHE A 177 -4.07 7.80 -15.37
CA PHE A 177 -5.27 7.01 -15.12
C PHE A 177 -6.04 6.82 -16.41
N SER A 178 -6.32 5.56 -16.76
CA SER A 178 -7.22 5.22 -17.86
C SER A 178 -8.38 4.36 -17.36
N LEU A 179 -9.56 4.59 -17.93
CA LEU A 179 -10.76 3.83 -17.62
C LEU A 179 -11.34 3.28 -18.92
N LYS A 180 -11.52 1.96 -18.98
CA LYS A 180 -12.17 1.26 -20.08
C LYS A 180 -13.44 0.62 -19.59
N LEU A 181 -14.53 0.81 -20.32
CA LEU A 181 -15.76 0.08 -20.07
C LEU A 181 -15.99 -0.93 -21.18
N ARG A 182 -16.46 -2.11 -20.78
CA ARG A 182 -16.73 -3.26 -21.64
C ARG A 182 -18.23 -3.53 -21.60
N GLY A 183 -18.90 -3.47 -22.76
CA GLY A 183 -20.35 -3.68 -22.89
C GLY A 183 -20.99 -2.73 -23.92
N HIS A 184 -22.26 -2.96 -24.29
CA HIS A 184 -22.98 -2.14 -25.28
C HIS A 184 -23.23 -0.71 -24.78
N LEU A 185 -22.45 0.24 -25.28
CA LEU A 185 -22.54 1.68 -25.00
C LEU A 185 -22.87 2.42 -26.29
N VAL A 186 -24.16 2.60 -26.59
CA VAL A 186 -24.60 3.24 -27.86
C VAL A 186 -25.54 4.43 -27.63
N ASP A 187 -25.69 4.91 -26.40
CA ASP A 187 -26.65 5.98 -26.06
C ASP A 187 -25.93 7.24 -25.52
N PRO A 188 -26.29 8.46 -25.99
CA PRO A 188 -25.82 9.73 -25.44
C PRO A 188 -25.90 9.85 -23.90
N VAL A 189 -26.94 9.31 -23.27
CA VAL A 189 -27.08 9.32 -21.79
C VAL A 189 -26.04 8.41 -21.14
N ALA A 190 -25.73 7.27 -21.77
CA ALA A 190 -24.66 6.39 -21.32
C ALA A 190 -23.30 7.10 -21.42
N ASN A 191 -23.04 7.88 -22.47
CA ASN A 191 -21.82 8.66 -22.65
C ASN A 191 -21.65 9.78 -21.62
N ALA A 192 -22.70 10.56 -21.32
CA ALA A 192 -22.66 11.59 -20.29
C ALA A 192 -22.42 10.99 -18.90
N GLY A 193 -23.14 9.91 -18.57
CA GLY A 193 -22.91 9.13 -17.36
C GLY A 193 -21.48 8.56 -17.30
N LEU A 194 -20.91 8.13 -18.42
CA LEU A 194 -19.55 7.59 -18.51
C LEU A 194 -18.48 8.62 -18.15
N LYS A 195 -18.59 9.82 -18.70
CA LYS A 195 -17.64 10.91 -18.45
C LYS A 195 -17.67 11.31 -16.98
N ALA A 196 -18.86 11.41 -16.42
CA ALA A 196 -19.06 11.71 -15.01
C ALA A 196 -18.53 10.58 -14.09
N VAL A 197 -18.82 9.32 -14.43
CA VAL A 197 -18.26 8.15 -13.75
C VAL A 197 -16.73 8.19 -13.84
N THR A 198 -16.13 8.50 -14.98
CA THR A 198 -14.66 8.55 -15.12
C THR A 198 -14.02 9.56 -14.16
N ILE A 199 -14.60 10.76 -14.04
CA ILE A 199 -14.10 11.81 -13.15
C ILE A 199 -14.31 11.44 -11.67
N ALA A 200 -15.51 10.97 -11.33
CA ALA A 200 -15.86 10.63 -9.95
C ALA A 200 -15.14 9.35 -9.49
N PHE A 201 -14.99 8.37 -10.37
CA PHE A 201 -14.39 7.07 -10.12
C PHE A 201 -12.93 7.24 -9.74
N ARG A 202 -12.10 7.97 -10.52
CA ARG A 202 -10.70 8.20 -10.15
C ARG A 202 -10.58 8.76 -8.73
N LYS A 203 -11.29 9.85 -8.44
CA LYS A 203 -11.24 10.50 -7.10
C LYS A 203 -11.80 9.61 -5.99
N ARG A 204 -12.85 8.83 -6.25
CA ARG A 204 -13.44 7.93 -5.25
C ARG A 204 -12.52 6.72 -5.01
N MET A 205 -11.97 6.14 -6.06
CA MET A 205 -11.03 5.03 -5.99
C MET A 205 -9.77 5.42 -5.25
N LEU A 206 -9.13 6.54 -5.58
CA LEU A 206 -7.92 6.98 -4.86
C LEU A 206 -8.20 7.17 -3.36
N ARG A 207 -9.33 7.79 -3.00
CA ARG A 207 -9.73 7.94 -1.59
C ARG A 207 -10.05 6.61 -0.92
N GLU A 208 -10.75 5.71 -1.59
CA GLU A 208 -11.05 4.39 -1.03
C GLU A 208 -9.77 3.57 -0.87
N MET A 209 -8.87 3.60 -1.86
CA MET A 209 -7.56 2.96 -1.77
C MET A 209 -6.78 3.52 -0.58
N GLU A 210 -6.67 4.83 -0.44
CA GLU A 210 -6.00 5.46 0.69
C GLU A 210 -6.64 5.09 2.03
N TYR A 211 -7.98 5.11 2.12
CA TYR A 211 -8.71 4.72 3.31
C TYR A 211 -8.47 3.24 3.67
N GLN A 212 -8.61 2.33 2.71
CA GLN A 212 -8.40 0.90 2.91
C GLN A 212 -6.95 0.57 3.25
N MET A 213 -5.99 1.28 2.64
CA MET A 213 -4.58 1.17 2.98
C MET A 213 -4.33 1.63 4.42
N ASN A 214 -4.83 2.80 4.82
CA ASN A 214 -4.70 3.30 6.20
C ASN A 214 -5.40 2.41 7.22
N ALA A 215 -6.63 1.98 6.96
CA ALA A 215 -7.39 1.11 7.88
C ALA A 215 -6.69 -0.24 8.08
N ALA A 216 -6.23 -0.87 6.98
CA ALA A 216 -5.44 -2.08 7.07
C ALA A 216 -4.11 -1.85 7.80
N ALA A 217 -3.53 -0.66 7.62
CA ALA A 217 -2.28 -0.28 8.26
C ALA A 217 -2.38 -0.15 9.78
N GLN A 218 -3.39 0.60 10.21
CA GLN A 218 -3.70 0.77 11.62
C GLN A 218 -4.01 -0.58 12.29
N LEU A 219 -4.72 -1.48 11.60
CA LEU A 219 -5.02 -2.80 12.15
C LEU A 219 -3.76 -3.65 12.46
N LYS A 220 -2.75 -3.76 11.56
CA LYS A 220 -1.54 -4.53 11.97
C LYS A 220 -0.67 -3.80 12.95
N ILE A 221 -0.63 -2.47 12.93
CA ILE A 221 0.08 -1.72 13.97
C ILE A 221 -0.54 -1.99 15.34
N GLN A 222 -1.87 -2.05 15.43
CA GLN A 222 -2.55 -2.46 16.65
C GLN A 222 -2.22 -3.89 17.05
N GLU A 223 -2.26 -4.86 16.13
CA GLU A 223 -1.85 -6.25 16.42
C GLU A 223 -0.42 -6.32 17.00
N VAL A 224 0.47 -5.47 16.50
CA VAL A 224 1.90 -5.47 16.85
C VAL A 224 2.15 -4.76 18.15
N ASN A 225 1.46 -3.65 18.38
CA ASN A 225 1.47 -2.96 19.67
C ASN A 225 0.88 -3.85 20.77
N ASN A 226 -0.16 -4.63 20.46
CA ASN A 226 -0.70 -5.62 21.40
C ASN A 226 0.33 -6.71 21.68
N TRP A 227 0.97 -7.27 20.65
CA TRP A 227 2.04 -8.24 20.82
C TRP A 227 3.21 -7.68 21.64
N LEU A 228 3.66 -6.45 21.37
CA LEU A 228 4.73 -5.75 22.12
C LEU A 228 4.35 -5.47 23.58
N ALA A 229 3.08 -5.19 23.85
CA ALA A 229 2.57 -4.98 25.22
C ALA A 229 2.60 -6.27 26.05
N ASP A 230 2.38 -7.42 25.40
CA ASP A 230 2.42 -8.74 26.04
C ASP A 230 3.85 -9.26 26.27
N GLN A 231 4.87 -8.64 25.65
CA GLN A 231 6.28 -9.00 25.85
C GLN A 231 6.87 -8.34 27.12
N THR A 232 7.30 -9.15 28.09
CA THR A 232 8.00 -8.68 29.31
C THR A 232 9.40 -8.15 29.01
N SER A 233 10.05 -8.72 27.99
CA SER A 233 11.25 -8.22 27.33
C SER A 233 11.03 -8.25 25.83
N ILE A 234 11.38 -7.19 25.10
CA ILE A 234 11.57 -7.33 23.65
C ILE A 234 12.77 -8.26 23.52
N PRO A 235 12.65 -9.47 22.94
CA PRO A 235 13.83 -10.29 22.69
C PRO A 235 14.76 -9.47 21.82
N ILE A 236 15.88 -9.04 22.37
CA ILE A 236 17.01 -8.57 21.58
C ILE A 236 17.46 -9.83 20.86
N PRO A 237 17.37 -9.92 19.53
CA PRO A 237 17.85 -11.09 18.82
C PRO A 237 19.33 -11.28 19.18
N HIS A 238 19.66 -12.35 19.90
CA HIS A 238 21.05 -12.74 20.09
C HIS A 238 21.53 -13.30 18.75
N LEU A 239 22.65 -12.78 18.25
CA LEU A 239 23.23 -13.00 16.91
C LEU A 239 23.58 -14.47 16.57
N THR A 240 23.23 -15.43 17.42
CA THR A 240 23.67 -16.83 17.35
C THR A 240 22.54 -17.83 17.11
N ASP A 241 21.28 -17.40 17.09
CA ASP A 241 20.21 -18.29 16.63
C ASP A 241 20.13 -18.20 15.11
N GLU A 242 20.88 -19.09 14.46
CA GLU A 242 20.82 -19.37 13.04
C GLU A 242 19.36 -19.36 12.57
N LEU A 243 19.05 -18.49 11.60
CA LEU A 243 17.80 -18.56 10.85
C LEU A 243 17.65 -20.00 10.37
N PRO A 244 16.52 -20.70 10.65
CA PRO A 244 16.33 -22.04 10.13
C PRO A 244 16.46 -21.96 8.60
N GLU A 245 17.39 -22.75 8.05
CA GLU A 245 17.56 -22.92 6.62
C GLU A 245 16.19 -23.21 6.02
N ILE A 246 15.61 -22.22 5.34
CA ILE A 246 14.44 -22.45 4.52
C ILE A 246 14.99 -23.14 3.28
N SER A 247 14.97 -24.47 3.31
CA SER A 247 15.37 -25.33 2.20
C SER A 247 14.63 -24.88 0.92
N LEU A 248 15.45 -24.52 -0.07
CA LEU A 248 15.13 -24.02 -1.42
C LEU A 248 14.14 -24.88 -2.21
#